data_AF-A0A9Q0VMB3-F1
#
_entry.id   AF-A0A9Q0VMB3-F1
#
_cell.length_a   1.000
_cell.length_b   1.000
_cell.length_c   1.000
_cell.angle_alpha   90.00
_cell.angle_beta   90.00
_cell.angle_gamma   90.00
#
_symmetry.space_group_name_H-M   'P 1'
#
loop_
_entity.id
_entity.type
_entity.pdbx_description
1 polymer ?
#
loop_
_entity_poly.entity_id
_entity_poly.type
_entity_poly.pdbx_seq_one_letter_code
_entity_poly.pdbx_strand_id
1 'polypeptide(L)'
;MAGCLGKTMKVELNGSRVPVKSFQDYVNLYLNSASQPGSERPKSFYEKVGERWEVCVSLTEGQFQQVSFVNSIATIKGGTHVDYVTNQITNYVMNAVNKKHKNSNIKAHNVKNYLWVFVNCLIDNPAFDSQTKETF
;
A
#
# COMPACT_ATOMS: atom_id res chain seq x y z
N MET A 1 5.77 -11.06 -4.09
CA MET A 1 4.90 -12.15 -4.57
C MET A 1 4.42 -13.09 -3.44
N ALA A 2 5.29 -13.64 -2.59
CA ALA A 2 4.89 -14.62 -1.56
C ALA A 2 3.73 -14.17 -0.63
N GLY A 3 3.63 -12.89 -0.28
CA GLY A 3 2.54 -12.38 0.56
C GLY A 3 1.19 -12.17 -0.14
N CYS A 4 1.11 -12.29 -1.46
CA CYS A 4 -0.09 -11.98 -2.25
C CYS A 4 -0.82 -13.25 -2.74
N LEU A 5 -0.24 -14.44 -2.50
CA LEU A 5 -0.71 -15.73 -3.03
C LEU A 5 -1.74 -16.45 -2.14
N GLY A 6 -2.21 -15.79 -1.06
CA GLY A 6 -3.15 -16.37 -0.10
C GLY A 6 -2.50 -17.31 0.94
N LYS A 7 -3.28 -17.77 1.92
CA LYS A 7 -2.80 -18.49 3.13
C LYS A 7 -2.32 -19.93 2.87
N THR A 8 -2.63 -20.51 1.72
CA THR A 8 -2.42 -21.95 1.43
C THR A 8 -1.11 -22.25 0.71
N MET A 9 -0.42 -21.23 0.16
CA MET A 9 0.78 -21.41 -0.64
C MET A 9 2.05 -21.32 0.20
N LYS A 10 3.00 -22.23 -0.05
CA LYS A 10 4.36 -22.19 0.52
C LYS A 10 5.32 -21.76 -0.59
N VAL A 11 6.15 -20.75 -0.32
CA VAL A 11 7.13 -20.25 -1.27
C VAL A 11 8.54 -20.52 -0.75
N GLU A 12 9.40 -21.01 -1.64
CA GLU A 12 10.82 -21.25 -1.38
C GLU A 12 11.66 -20.50 -2.41
N LEU A 13 12.82 -20.00 -1.97
CA LEU A 13 13.82 -19.35 -2.80
C LEU A 13 15.17 -20.01 -2.51
N ASN A 14 15.80 -20.61 -3.52
CA ASN A 14 17.07 -21.33 -3.40
C ASN A 14 17.06 -22.41 -2.29
N GLY A 15 15.95 -23.17 -2.18
CA GLY A 15 15.77 -24.20 -1.16
C GLY A 15 15.50 -23.68 0.25
N SER A 16 15.45 -22.35 0.44
CA SER A 16 15.11 -21.72 1.72
C SER A 16 13.68 -21.21 1.70
N ARG A 17 12.90 -21.58 2.71
CA ARG A 17 11.51 -21.15 2.84
C ARG A 17 11.42 -19.66 3.12
N VAL A 18 10.62 -18.95 2.33
CA VAL A 18 10.31 -17.53 2.57
C VAL A 18 9.27 -17.43 3.70
N PRO A 19 9.57 -16.79 4.84
CA PRO A 19 8.71 -16.81 6.03
C PRO A 19 7.56 -15.78 5.95
N VAL A 20 6.95 -15.61 4.77
CA VAL A 20 5.86 -14.66 4.54
C VAL A 20 4.58 -15.45 4.25
N LYS A 21 3.54 -15.26 5.06
CA LYS A 21 2.28 -16.05 4.99
C LYS A 21 1.05 -15.20 4.67
N SER A 22 1.18 -13.88 4.68
CA SER A 22 0.10 -12.94 4.46
C SER A 22 0.60 -11.65 3.81
N PHE A 23 -0.33 -10.84 3.30
CA PHE A 23 0.01 -9.52 2.79
C PHE A 23 0.54 -8.61 3.90
N GLN A 24 -0.01 -8.72 5.11
CA GLN A 24 0.49 -7.98 6.28
C GLN A 24 1.96 -8.34 6.60
N ASP A 25 2.32 -9.63 6.58
CA ASP A 25 3.72 -10.06 6.78
C ASP A 25 4.65 -9.45 5.72
N TYR A 26 4.19 -9.42 4.47
CA TYR A 26 4.93 -8.82 3.37
C TYR A 26 5.13 -7.31 3.57
N VAL A 27 4.08 -6.58 3.95
CA VAL A 27 4.17 -5.14 4.26
C VAL A 27 5.10 -4.89 5.46
N ASN A 28 5.07 -5.76 6.46
CA ASN A 28 5.97 -5.67 7.62
C ASN A 28 7.45 -5.72 7.22
N LEU A 29 7.82 -6.46 6.17
CA LEU A 29 9.20 -6.48 5.68
C LEU A 29 9.66 -5.09 5.20
N TYR A 30 8.81 -4.37 4.46
CA TYR A 30 9.12 -3.00 4.02
C TYR A 30 9.29 -2.06 5.21
N LEU A 31 8.33 -2.07 6.13
CA LEU A 31 8.33 -1.16 7.27
C LEU A 31 9.50 -1.42 8.22
N ASN A 32 9.86 -2.70 8.43
CA ASN A 32 11.04 -3.06 9.20
C ASN A 32 12.33 -2.61 8.49
N SER A 33 12.42 -2.74 7.17
CA SER A 33 13.59 -2.30 6.40
C SER A 33 13.76 -0.78 6.34
N ALA A 34 12.64 -0.03 6.43
CA ALA A 34 12.65 1.43 6.46
C ALA A 34 12.95 1.99 7.86
N SER A 35 12.92 1.16 8.90
CA SER A 35 13.24 1.57 10.27
C SER A 35 14.77 1.61 10.44
N GLN A 36 15.30 2.71 10.97
CA GLN A 36 16.72 2.76 11.30
C GLN A 36 17.01 1.90 12.55
N PRO A 37 18.24 1.36 12.70
CA PRO A 37 18.62 0.65 13.91
C PRO A 37 18.40 1.52 15.16
N GLY A 38 17.50 1.10 16.04
CA GLY A 38 17.16 1.83 17.27
C GLY A 38 16.04 2.88 17.13
N SER A 39 15.45 3.07 15.95
CA SER A 39 14.24 3.89 15.79
C SER A 39 12.97 3.06 15.95
N GLU A 40 11.90 3.69 16.44
CA GLU A 40 10.58 3.07 16.39
C GLU A 40 10.15 2.86 14.93
N ARG A 41 9.44 1.76 14.71
CA ARG A 41 8.89 1.43 13.39
C ARG A 41 7.88 2.51 12.96
N PRO A 42 7.84 2.90 11.68
CA PRO A 42 6.80 3.80 11.17
C PRO A 42 5.40 3.31 11.54
N LYS A 43 4.60 4.23 12.08
CA LYS A 43 3.21 3.94 12.43
C LYS A 43 2.48 3.52 11.16
N SER A 44 1.82 2.36 11.23
CA SER A 44 1.11 1.76 10.10
C SER A 44 -0.24 1.22 10.54
N PHE A 45 -1.21 1.29 9.63
CA PHE A 45 -2.56 0.78 9.82
C PHE A 45 -2.88 -0.19 8.71
N TYR A 46 -3.17 -1.43 9.07
CA TYR A 46 -3.51 -2.50 8.13
C TYR A 46 -4.98 -2.87 8.28
N GLU A 47 -5.67 -3.02 7.16
CA GLU A 47 -7.05 -3.48 7.14
C GLU A 47 -7.32 -4.39 5.94
N LYS A 48 -8.01 -5.49 6.19
CA LYS A 48 -8.58 -6.35 5.16
C LYS A 48 -10.04 -5.96 4.95
N VAL A 49 -10.33 -5.33 3.82
CA VAL A 49 -11.64 -4.80 3.47
C VAL A 49 -12.37 -5.82 2.60
N GLY A 50 -13.15 -6.69 3.25
CA GLY A 50 -13.83 -7.80 2.59
C GLY A 50 -12.85 -8.86 2.06
N GLU A 51 -13.24 -9.56 1.00
CA GLU A 51 -12.44 -10.69 0.47
C GLU A 51 -11.41 -10.27 -0.57
N ARG A 52 -11.65 -9.15 -1.26
CA ARG A 52 -10.91 -8.74 -2.46
C ARG A 52 -9.93 -7.59 -2.23
N TRP A 53 -9.88 -6.97 -1.06
CA TRP A 53 -9.02 -5.81 -0.79
C TRP A 53 -8.29 -5.96 0.54
N GLU A 54 -6.99 -5.73 0.51
CA GLU A 54 -6.15 -5.54 1.69
C GLU A 54 -5.36 -4.26 1.50
N VAL A 55 -5.41 -3.37 2.50
CA VAL A 55 -4.78 -2.05 2.44
C VAL A 55 -3.93 -1.87 3.69
N CYS A 56 -2.71 -1.34 3.50
CA CYS A 56 -1.93 -0.80 4.61
C CYS A 56 -1.54 0.64 4.29
N VAL A 57 -1.56 1.50 5.29
CA VAL A 57 -1.13 2.89 5.17
C VAL A 57 -0.09 3.17 6.25
N SER A 58 1.04 3.73 5.85
CA SER A 58 2.10 4.24 6.71
C SER A 58 2.45 5.68 6.32
N LEU A 59 3.35 6.30 7.08
CA LEU A 59 3.84 7.64 6.82
C LEU A 59 5.19 7.63 6.08
N THR A 60 5.45 8.67 5.30
CA THR A 60 6.75 8.99 4.68
C THR A 60 7.20 10.40 5.07
N GLU A 61 8.43 10.78 4.70
CA GLU A 61 9.00 12.11 4.92
C GLU A 61 8.66 13.12 3.81
N GLY A 62 7.49 12.99 3.17
CA GLY A 62 7.00 13.98 2.19
C GLY A 62 7.22 13.60 0.72
N GLN A 63 7.48 12.32 0.44
CA GLN A 63 7.33 11.75 -0.90
C GLN A 63 6.31 10.61 -0.88
N PHE A 64 5.32 10.67 -1.76
CA PHE A 64 4.31 9.61 -1.86
C PHE A 64 4.98 8.31 -2.32
N GLN A 65 4.68 7.22 -1.61
CA GLN A 65 5.17 5.89 -1.96
C GLN A 65 4.01 4.92 -2.07
N GLN A 66 4.12 3.97 -2.99
CA GLN A 66 3.11 2.93 -3.15
C GLN A 66 3.75 1.58 -3.44
N VAL A 67 3.14 0.52 -2.93
CA VAL A 67 3.45 -0.86 -3.30
C VAL A 67 2.13 -1.58 -3.51
N SER A 68 1.83 -1.97 -4.74
CA SER A 68 0.52 -2.52 -5.06
C SER A 68 0.53 -3.75 -5.94
N PHE A 69 -0.52 -4.53 -5.80
CA PHE A 69 -0.78 -5.76 -6.54
C PHE A 69 -2.24 -5.83 -6.99
N VAL A 70 -2.44 -6.18 -8.26
CA VAL A 70 -3.75 -6.52 -8.83
C VAL A 70 -3.68 -7.97 -9.32
N ASN A 71 -4.50 -8.86 -8.78
CA ASN A 71 -4.49 -10.29 -9.14
C ASN A 71 -3.07 -10.91 -9.06
N SER A 72 -2.32 -10.60 -7.99
CA SER A 72 -0.91 -10.99 -7.79
C SER A 72 0.13 -10.39 -8.75
N ILE A 73 -0.26 -9.49 -9.65
CA ILE A 73 0.64 -8.77 -10.55
C ILE A 73 1.11 -7.49 -9.87
N ALA A 74 2.43 -7.27 -9.84
CA ALA A 74 3.01 -6.07 -9.22
C ALA A 74 2.83 -4.85 -10.13
N THR A 75 1.99 -3.90 -9.71
CA THR A 75 1.72 -2.64 -10.41
C THR A 75 2.68 -1.56 -9.90
N ILE A 76 3.94 -1.64 -10.34
CA ILE A 76 5.04 -0.82 -9.82
C ILE A 76 4.85 0.70 -10.04
N LYS A 77 4.12 1.10 -11.09
CA LYS A 77 3.76 2.51 -11.36
C LYS A 77 2.43 2.91 -10.74
N GLY A 78 1.76 1.98 -10.05
CA GLY A 78 0.46 2.19 -9.44
C GLY A 78 -0.67 2.00 -10.45
N GLY A 79 -1.71 2.79 -10.32
CA GLY A 79 -2.89 2.69 -11.16
C GLY A 79 -4.16 3.16 -10.47
N THR A 80 -5.28 2.96 -11.15
CA THR A 80 -6.60 3.41 -10.68
C THR A 80 -7.01 2.82 -9.33
N HIS A 81 -6.59 1.59 -9.01
CA HIS A 81 -6.81 0.95 -7.71
C HIS A 81 -6.07 1.65 -6.56
N VAL A 82 -4.84 2.12 -6.80
CA VAL A 82 -4.06 2.89 -5.81
C VAL A 82 -4.67 4.26 -5.61
N ASP A 83 -5.04 4.94 -6.69
CA ASP A 83 -5.68 6.25 -6.60
C ASP A 83 -7.05 6.18 -5.92
N TYR A 84 -7.84 5.13 -6.18
CA TYR A 84 -9.12 4.90 -5.50
C TYR A 84 -8.96 4.87 -3.98
N VAL A 85 -8.00 4.11 -3.46
CA VAL A 85 -7.72 4.02 -2.02
C VAL A 85 -7.13 5.35 -1.49
N THR A 86 -6.14 5.88 -2.19
CA THR A 86 -5.40 7.07 -1.74
C THR A 86 -6.28 8.32 -1.70
N ASN A 87 -7.16 8.50 -2.67
CA ASN A 87 -8.06 9.66 -2.73
C ASN A 87 -9.07 9.64 -1.57
N GLN A 88 -9.59 8.48 -1.18
CA GLN A 88 -10.50 8.38 -0.03
C GLN A 88 -9.81 8.81 1.27
N ILE A 89 -8.60 8.31 1.51
CA ILE A 89 -7.81 8.64 2.71
C ILE A 89 -7.46 10.13 2.72
N THR A 90 -6.89 10.63 1.63
CA THR A 90 -6.40 12.02 1.56
C THR A 90 -7.53 13.03 1.68
N ASN A 91 -8.68 12.78 1.05
CA ASN A 91 -9.86 13.65 1.17
C ASN A 91 -10.40 13.69 2.60
N TYR A 92 -10.51 12.53 3.27
CA TYR A 92 -10.97 12.46 4.65
C TYR A 92 -10.04 13.23 5.59
N VAL A 93 -8.73 12.98 5.51
CA VAL A 93 -7.73 13.63 6.35
C VAL A 93 -7.67 15.14 6.08
N MET A 94 -7.66 15.55 4.80
CA MET A 94 -7.69 16.96 4.41
C MET A 94 -8.89 17.68 5.04
N ASN A 95 -10.09 17.10 4.91
CA ASN A 95 -11.31 17.68 5.46
C ASN A 95 -11.26 17.77 7.00
N ALA A 96 -10.79 16.72 7.67
CA ALA A 96 -10.65 16.70 9.12
C ALA A 96 -9.67 17.78 9.63
N VAL A 97 -8.52 17.92 8.97
CA VAL A 97 -7.50 18.91 9.37
C VAL A 97 -7.98 20.33 9.08
N ASN A 98 -8.54 20.61 7.90
CA ASN A 98 -9.05 21.94 7.58
C ASN A 98 -10.24 22.35 8.47
N LYS A 99 -11.06 21.39 8.91
CA LYS A 99 -12.14 21.65 9.89
C LYS A 99 -11.59 22.03 11.26
N LYS A 100 -10.50 21.37 11.70
CA LYS A 100 -9.86 21.61 13.00
C LYS A 100 -8.97 22.85 13.00
N HIS A 101 -8.29 23.12 11.89
CA HIS A 101 -7.33 24.20 11.70
C HIS A 101 -7.72 25.05 10.50
N LYS A 102 -8.62 26.01 10.73
CA LYS A 102 -9.24 26.84 9.67
C LYS A 102 -8.25 27.64 8.80
N ASN A 103 -7.02 27.85 9.28
CA ASN A 103 -5.99 28.64 8.59
C ASN A 103 -5.00 27.79 7.78
N SER A 104 -5.07 26.46 7.86
CA SER A 104 -4.03 25.59 7.30
C SER A 104 -4.13 25.37 5.78
N ASN A 105 -5.28 25.68 5.16
CA ASN A 105 -5.58 25.55 3.72
C ASN A 105 -4.89 24.33 3.05
N ILE A 106 -4.96 23.17 3.70
CA ILE A 106 -4.29 21.95 3.25
C ILE A 106 -5.05 21.40 2.05
N LYS A 107 -4.32 21.01 1.00
CA LYS A 107 -4.88 20.33 -0.18
C LYS A 107 -4.62 18.82 -0.10
N ALA A 108 -5.44 18.01 -0.77
CA ALA A 108 -5.29 16.55 -0.79
C ALA A 108 -3.90 16.09 -1.25
N HIS A 109 -3.30 16.80 -2.22
CA HIS A 109 -1.92 16.56 -2.68
C HIS A 109 -0.90 16.69 -1.53
N ASN A 110 -1.08 17.65 -0.62
CA ASN A 110 -0.16 17.83 0.50
C ASN A 110 -0.21 16.61 1.41
N VAL A 111 -1.41 16.08 1.68
CA VAL A 111 -1.58 14.86 2.48
C VAL A 111 -0.99 13.66 1.75
N LYS A 112 -1.27 13.50 0.44
CA LYS A 112 -0.77 12.38 -0.38
C LYS A 112 0.74 12.23 -0.29
N ASN A 113 1.48 13.33 -0.33
CA ASN A 113 2.94 13.31 -0.28
C ASN A 113 3.51 12.67 1.00
N TYR A 114 2.77 12.60 2.10
CA TYR A 114 3.23 11.99 3.35
C TYR A 114 2.72 10.55 3.54
N LEU A 115 2.10 9.95 2.52
CA LEU A 115 1.56 8.59 2.62
C LEU A 115 2.47 7.57 1.93
N TRP A 116 2.59 6.42 2.59
CA TRP A 116 3.05 5.17 2.00
C TRP A 116 1.87 4.20 1.97
N VAL A 117 1.36 3.90 0.78
CA VAL A 117 0.17 3.07 0.61
C VAL A 117 0.54 1.69 0.05
N PHE A 118 0.08 0.64 0.70
CA PHE A 118 0.19 -0.73 0.22
C PHE A 118 -1.19 -1.25 -0.14
N VAL A 119 -1.37 -1.78 -1.35
CA VAL A 119 -2.67 -2.27 -1.83
C VAL A 119 -2.51 -3.67 -2.42
N ASN A 120 -3.27 -4.63 -1.93
CA ASN A 120 -3.44 -5.93 -2.59
C ASN A 120 -4.92 -6.08 -2.93
N CYS A 121 -5.23 -6.29 -4.22
CA CYS A 121 -6.61 -6.41 -4.64
C CYS A 121 -6.86 -7.45 -5.72
N LEU A 122 -8.10 -7.94 -5.77
CA LEU A 122 -8.62 -8.80 -6.81
C LEU A 122 -9.66 -8.04 -7.64
N ILE A 123 -9.38 -7.88 -8.94
CA ILE A 123 -10.22 -7.11 -9.88
C ILE A 123 -10.63 -8.02 -11.03
N ASP A 124 -11.92 -8.01 -11.36
CA ASP A 124 -12.46 -8.77 -12.50
C ASP A 124 -12.08 -8.06 -13.81
N ASN A 125 -11.56 -8.81 -14.79
CA ASN A 125 -11.18 -8.32 -16.12
C ASN A 125 -10.30 -7.05 -16.11
N PRO A 126 -9.11 -7.08 -15.46
CA PRO A 126 -8.27 -5.91 -15.39
C PRO A 126 -7.70 -5.53 -16.76
N ALA A 127 -7.79 -4.25 -17.13
CA ALA A 127 -7.06 -3.67 -18.25
C ALA A 127 -5.76 -3.05 -17.76
N PHE A 128 -4.70 -3.10 -18.56
CA PHE A 128 -3.40 -2.50 -18.24
C PHE A 128 -2.88 -1.73 -19.45
N ASP A 129 -2.14 -0.65 -19.21
CA ASP A 129 -1.65 0.27 -20.23
C ASP A 129 -0.69 -0.39 -21.24
N SER A 130 -0.04 -1.48 -20.84
CA SER A 130 0.95 -2.18 -21.65
C SER A 130 1.08 -3.66 -21.27
N GLN A 131 1.73 -4.43 -22.15
CA GLN A 131 2.06 -5.85 -21.91
C GLN A 131 2.93 -6.06 -20.66
N THR A 132 3.70 -5.06 -20.23
CA THR A 132 4.51 -5.14 -18.99
C THR A 132 3.66 -4.99 -17.72
N LYS A 133 2.38 -4.60 -17.84
CA LYS A 133 1.41 -4.49 -16.73
C LYS A 133 1.91 -3.67 -15.54
N GLU A 134 2.72 -2.65 -15.82
CA GLU A 134 3.34 -1.80 -14.79
C GLU A 134 2.36 -0.79 -14.20
N THR A 135 1.28 -0.48 -14.95
CA THR A 135 0.21 0.46 -14.59
C THR A 135 -1.16 -0.17 -14.88
N PHE A 136 -2.10 -0.02 -13.94
CA PHE A 136 -3.50 -0.46 -14.02
C PHE A 136 -4.48 0.72 -14.18
#